data_AF-A0A7C4TKM0-F1
#
_entry.id   AF-A0A7C4TKM0-F1
#
_cell.length_a   1.000
_cell.length_b   1.000
_cell.length_c   1.000
_cell.angle_alpha   90.00
_cell.angle_beta   90.00
_cell.angle_gamma   90.00
#
_symmetry.space_group_name_H-M   'P 1'
#
loop_
_entity.id
_entity.type
_entity.pdbx_description
1 polymer ?
#
loop_
_entity_poly.entity_id
_entity_poly.type
_entity_poly.pdbx_seq_one_letter_code
_entity_poly.pdbx_strand_id
1 'polypeptide(L)'
;MDKLEGIEKELRYSKPLEIVYEGERVALIILPSLSKEYLDSVRAKITPTTPYHHSLRSLDDNLKYLVDILDVIASKVEEGILRRCIKEWIKNSLTDYEVSIRHVKPDGSVISLSSGKVRNVIDDSGLCINIERGIVGKGSYDGLGIPKEVGDKALTEVCEGRWWVVHRYLSSDGRVKGMYININTPPEIIPYNNVKYVDLGIDLILKDSRVCKLVDIEEFRELVRSNSLRYDVLIEVLKTLNTLLTSLCTSEG
;
A
#
# COMPACT_ATOMS: atom_id res chain seq x y z
N MET A 1 -37.37 7.10 2.26
CA MET A 1 -38.07 8.28 1.74
C MET A 1 -38.38 9.25 2.89
N ASP A 2 -38.89 8.76 4.02
CA ASP A 2 -39.32 9.55 5.18
C ASP A 2 -38.29 10.55 5.77
N LYS A 3 -37.00 10.18 5.82
CA LYS A 3 -35.96 11.05 6.38
C LYS A 3 -35.67 12.26 5.48
N LEU A 4 -35.69 12.07 4.16
CA LEU A 4 -35.47 13.15 3.19
C LEU A 4 -36.64 14.13 3.21
N GLU A 5 -37.87 13.63 3.20
CA GLU A 5 -39.09 14.44 3.27
C GLU A 5 -39.16 15.24 4.60
N GLY A 6 -38.71 14.65 5.70
CA GLY A 6 -38.59 15.34 7.00
C GLY A 6 -37.62 16.52 6.96
N ILE A 7 -36.42 16.31 6.40
CA ILE A 7 -35.40 17.36 6.25
C ILE A 7 -35.90 18.46 5.30
N GLU A 8 -36.54 18.10 4.19
CA GLU A 8 -37.13 19.08 3.26
C GLU A 8 -38.22 19.93 3.92
N LYS A 9 -39.02 19.33 4.80
CA LYS A 9 -40.04 20.05 5.55
C LYS A 9 -39.41 21.03 6.54
N GLU A 10 -38.42 20.62 7.31
CA GLU A 10 -37.72 21.51 8.24
C GLU A 10 -37.00 22.65 7.51
N LEU A 11 -36.36 22.37 6.37
CA LEU A 11 -35.74 23.38 5.52
C LEU A 11 -36.72 24.49 5.11
N ARG A 12 -37.95 24.14 4.73
CA ARG A 12 -38.98 25.11 4.30
C ARG A 12 -39.40 26.10 5.39
N TYR A 13 -39.28 25.72 6.66
CA TYR A 13 -39.72 26.55 7.79
C TYR A 13 -38.56 27.14 8.61
N SER A 14 -37.32 26.78 8.28
CA SER A 14 -36.12 27.25 8.95
C SER A 14 -35.75 28.69 8.61
N LYS A 15 -35.14 29.39 9.56
CA LYS A 15 -34.57 30.72 9.37
C LYS A 15 -33.22 30.64 8.64
N PRO A 16 -32.76 31.73 8.00
CA PRO A 16 -31.41 31.78 7.45
C PRO A 16 -30.37 31.41 8.51
N LEU A 17 -29.44 30.50 8.15
CA LEU A 17 -28.37 29.95 9.00
C LEU A 17 -28.82 29.01 10.13
N GLU A 18 -30.11 28.61 10.17
CA GLU A 18 -30.59 27.59 11.09
C GLU A 18 -30.20 26.18 10.61
N ILE A 19 -29.62 25.38 11.51
CA ILE A 19 -29.24 24.00 11.20
C ILE A 19 -30.50 23.15 11.18
N VAL A 20 -30.87 22.67 9.99
CA VAL A 20 -32.02 21.77 9.78
C VAL A 20 -31.64 20.29 9.77
N TYR A 21 -30.35 20.02 9.74
CA TYR A 21 -29.82 18.67 9.82
C TYR A 21 -28.33 18.74 10.18
N GLU A 22 -27.93 18.12 11.29
CA GLU A 22 -26.52 18.08 11.73
C GLU A 22 -25.62 17.20 10.84
N GLY A 23 -26.18 16.54 9.82
CA GLY A 23 -25.45 15.60 8.98
C GLY A 23 -25.30 14.22 9.63
N GLU A 24 -24.63 13.31 8.92
CA GLU A 24 -24.13 12.06 9.51
C GLU A 24 -22.61 12.15 9.60
N ARG A 25 -22.03 11.51 10.62
CA ARG A 25 -20.58 11.29 10.64
C ARG A 25 -20.25 10.20 9.63
N VAL A 26 -19.65 10.60 8.51
CA VAL A 26 -19.10 9.67 7.53
C VAL A 26 -17.65 9.40 7.90
N ALA A 27 -17.32 8.14 8.16
CA ALA A 27 -15.94 7.69 8.31
C ALA A 27 -15.54 6.90 7.07
N LEU A 28 -14.46 7.32 6.41
CA LEU A 28 -13.84 6.54 5.35
C LEU A 28 -12.80 5.62 5.98
N ILE A 29 -12.97 4.31 5.80
CA ILE A 29 -12.07 3.30 6.38
C ILE A 29 -11.22 2.72 5.25
N ILE A 30 -9.91 2.76 5.44
CA ILE A 30 -8.94 2.14 4.54
C ILE A 30 -8.65 0.74 5.04
N LEU A 31 -8.86 -0.25 4.18
CA LEU A 31 -8.56 -1.64 4.49
C LEU A 31 -7.24 -2.06 3.83
N PRO A 32 -6.15 -2.27 4.60
CA PRO A 32 -4.91 -2.82 4.07
C PRO A 32 -5.06 -4.32 3.74
N SER A 33 -4.09 -4.87 3.02
CA SER A 33 -3.98 -6.29 2.62
C SER A 33 -4.43 -7.27 3.71
N LEU A 34 -3.83 -7.19 4.90
CA LEU A 34 -4.10 -8.10 6.01
C LEU A 34 -5.55 -8.00 6.52
N SER A 35 -6.16 -6.81 6.49
CA SER A 35 -7.56 -6.65 6.88
C SER A 35 -8.49 -7.25 5.84
N LYS A 36 -8.17 -7.08 4.55
CA LYS A 36 -8.92 -7.68 3.44
C LYS A 36 -8.85 -9.20 3.49
N GLU A 37 -7.66 -9.77 3.69
CA GLU A 37 -7.48 -11.22 3.83
C GLU A 37 -8.24 -11.78 5.05
N TYR A 38 -8.22 -11.06 6.18
CA TYR A 38 -9.04 -11.43 7.33
C TYR A 38 -10.55 -11.40 6.98
N LEU A 39 -11.03 -10.37 6.30
CA LEU A 39 -12.43 -10.28 5.87
C LEU A 39 -12.81 -11.37 4.86
N ASP A 40 -11.91 -11.74 3.95
CA ASP A 40 -12.07 -12.92 3.07
C ASP A 40 -12.29 -14.17 3.93
N SER A 41 -11.46 -14.39 4.95
CA SER A 41 -11.55 -15.54 5.85
C SER A 41 -12.85 -15.57 6.67
N VAL A 42 -13.35 -14.41 7.10
CA VAL A 42 -14.62 -14.31 7.83
C VAL A 42 -15.79 -14.64 6.90
N ARG A 43 -15.78 -14.11 5.68
CA ARG A 43 -16.81 -14.37 4.68
C ARG A 43 -16.82 -15.84 4.23
N ALA A 44 -15.65 -16.46 4.09
CA ALA A 44 -15.46 -17.86 3.73
C ALA A 44 -16.15 -18.84 4.71
N LYS A 45 -16.38 -18.43 5.97
CA LYS A 45 -17.12 -19.24 6.95
C LYS A 45 -18.61 -19.37 6.65
N ILE A 46 -19.17 -18.46 5.84
CA ILE A 46 -20.61 -18.35 5.57
C ILE A 46 -20.91 -18.68 4.12
N THR A 47 -20.07 -18.22 3.19
CA THR A 47 -20.24 -18.42 1.75
C THR A 47 -18.90 -18.73 1.09
N PRO A 48 -18.87 -19.57 0.05
CA PRO A 48 -17.68 -19.72 -0.79
C PRO A 48 -17.12 -18.35 -1.17
N THR A 49 -15.83 -18.14 -0.89
CA THR A 49 -15.14 -16.87 -1.07
C THR A 49 -13.77 -17.17 -1.65
N THR A 50 -13.45 -16.55 -2.78
CA THR A 50 -12.13 -16.69 -3.38
C THR A 50 -11.04 -16.06 -2.51
N PRO A 51 -9.81 -16.60 -2.49
CA PRO A 51 -8.65 -15.84 -2.04
C PRO A 51 -8.55 -14.51 -2.78
N TYR A 52 -8.06 -13.46 -2.10
CA TYR A 52 -7.93 -12.10 -2.63
C TYR A 52 -9.28 -11.44 -2.99
N HIS A 53 -10.42 -11.92 -2.49
CA HIS A 53 -11.74 -11.42 -2.86
C HIS A 53 -11.85 -9.91 -2.64
N HIS A 54 -11.59 -9.40 -1.44
CA HIS A 54 -11.70 -7.96 -1.18
C HIS A 54 -10.60 -7.15 -1.89
N SER A 55 -9.42 -7.71 -2.12
CA SER A 55 -8.35 -7.06 -2.90
C SER A 55 -8.77 -6.85 -4.36
N LEU A 56 -9.22 -7.91 -5.03
CA LEU A 56 -9.66 -7.86 -6.42
C LEU A 56 -10.92 -7.01 -6.60
N ARG A 57 -11.86 -7.07 -5.64
CA ARG A 57 -13.10 -6.29 -5.68
C ARG A 57 -12.87 -4.80 -5.41
N SER A 58 -11.71 -4.40 -4.87
CA SER A 58 -11.36 -3.00 -4.56
C SER A 58 -10.72 -2.22 -5.71
N LEU A 59 -10.54 -2.86 -6.87
CA LEU A 59 -9.80 -2.29 -8.02
C LEU A 59 -10.69 -1.50 -8.98
N ASP A 60 -11.54 -2.22 -9.72
CA ASP A 60 -12.35 -1.71 -10.82
C ASP A 60 -13.64 -2.53 -10.91
N ASP A 61 -14.75 -1.90 -11.31
CA ASP A 61 -16.05 -2.54 -11.51
C ASP A 61 -16.00 -3.71 -12.50
N ASN A 62 -15.08 -3.67 -13.47
CA ASN A 62 -14.87 -4.76 -14.43
C ASN A 62 -14.44 -6.08 -13.78
N LEU A 63 -13.83 -6.03 -12.60
CA LEU A 63 -13.41 -7.22 -11.86
C LEU A 63 -14.49 -7.79 -10.95
N LYS A 64 -15.61 -7.07 -10.76
CA LYS A 64 -16.71 -7.54 -9.94
C LYS A 64 -17.23 -8.90 -10.41
N TYR A 65 -17.49 -9.04 -11.71
CA TYR A 65 -17.98 -10.29 -12.29
C TYR A 65 -16.95 -11.41 -12.22
N LEU A 66 -15.66 -11.08 -12.39
CA LEU A 66 -14.59 -12.06 -12.22
C LEU A 66 -14.55 -12.60 -10.79
N VAL A 67 -14.64 -11.73 -9.79
CA VAL A 67 -14.68 -12.12 -8.37
C VAL A 67 -15.91 -12.98 -8.07
N ASP A 68 -17.08 -12.63 -8.59
CA ASP A 68 -18.30 -13.43 -8.40
C ASP A 68 -18.16 -14.83 -9.03
N ILE A 69 -17.51 -14.95 -10.20
CA ILE A 69 -17.18 -16.25 -10.81
C ILE A 69 -16.16 -17.02 -9.96
N LEU A 70 -15.12 -16.35 -9.46
CA LEU A 70 -14.11 -16.97 -8.60
C LEU A 70 -14.70 -17.47 -7.28
N ASP A 71 -15.68 -16.79 -6.70
CA ASP A 71 -16.42 -17.25 -5.52
C ASP A 71 -17.18 -18.56 -5.82
N VAL A 72 -17.78 -18.69 -7.00
CA VAL A 72 -18.41 -19.96 -7.44
C VAL A 72 -17.36 -21.06 -7.57
N ILE A 73 -16.20 -20.77 -8.16
CA ILE A 73 -15.10 -21.73 -8.31
C ILE A 73 -14.53 -22.14 -6.94
N ALA A 74 -14.45 -21.22 -5.98
CA ALA A 74 -14.02 -21.50 -4.61
C ALA A 74 -14.90 -22.54 -3.92
N SER A 75 -16.16 -22.71 -4.34
CA SER A 75 -17.05 -23.78 -3.84
C SER A 75 -16.70 -25.18 -4.37
N LYS A 76 -15.84 -25.26 -5.39
CA LYS A 76 -15.55 -26.50 -6.15
C LYS A 76 -14.09 -26.92 -6.09
N VAL A 77 -13.20 -26.05 -5.62
CA VAL A 77 -11.75 -26.23 -5.69
C VAL A 77 -11.14 -25.94 -4.32
N GLU A 78 -10.09 -26.67 -3.97
CA GLU A 78 -9.30 -26.41 -2.76
C GLU A 78 -8.72 -24.98 -2.79
N GLU A 79 -8.80 -24.26 -1.66
CA GLU A 79 -8.33 -22.87 -1.55
C GLU A 79 -6.88 -22.70 -2.03
N GLY A 80 -5.98 -23.60 -1.63
CA GLY A 80 -4.56 -23.53 -2.00
C GLY A 80 -4.32 -23.62 -3.50
N ILE A 81 -5.13 -24.40 -4.23
CA ILE A 81 -5.07 -24.48 -5.69
C ILE A 81 -5.54 -23.17 -6.29
N LEU A 82 -6.71 -22.67 -5.87
CA LEU A 82 -7.28 -21.43 -6.39
C LEU A 82 -6.37 -20.23 -6.13
N ARG A 83 -5.76 -20.14 -4.93
CA ARG A 83 -4.79 -19.10 -4.56
C ARG A 83 -3.59 -19.10 -5.53
N ARG A 84 -3.02 -20.27 -5.84
CA ARG A 84 -1.92 -20.38 -6.81
C ARG A 84 -2.33 -19.94 -8.20
N CYS A 85 -3.52 -20.33 -8.67
CA CYS A 85 -4.03 -19.90 -9.98
C CYS A 85 -4.19 -18.37 -10.06
N ILE A 86 -4.76 -17.75 -9.03
CA ILE A 86 -4.92 -16.29 -8.96
C ILE A 86 -3.55 -15.60 -8.91
N LYS A 87 -2.61 -16.13 -8.13
CA LYS A 87 -1.26 -15.57 -8.04
C LYS A 87 -0.50 -15.63 -9.36
N GLU A 88 -0.59 -16.76 -10.09
CA GLU A 88 -0.01 -16.88 -11.43
C GLU A 88 -0.68 -15.93 -12.42
N TRP A 89 -2.00 -15.72 -12.33
CA TRP A 89 -2.69 -14.71 -13.15
C TRP A 89 -2.20 -13.28 -12.84
N ILE A 90 -2.07 -12.91 -11.56
CA ILE A 90 -1.51 -11.62 -11.14
C ILE A 90 -0.12 -11.45 -11.74
N LYS A 91 0.77 -12.43 -11.53
CA LYS A 91 2.14 -12.42 -12.05
C LYS A 91 2.20 -12.22 -13.56
N ASN A 92 1.37 -12.95 -14.31
CA ASN A 92 1.32 -12.84 -15.78
C ASN A 92 0.76 -11.49 -16.25
N SER A 93 0.01 -10.77 -15.40
CA SER A 93 -0.50 -9.43 -15.74
C SER A 93 0.53 -8.31 -15.57
N LEU A 94 1.69 -8.56 -14.95
CA LEU A 94 2.68 -7.54 -14.58
C LEU A 94 3.79 -7.31 -15.62
N THR A 95 3.98 -8.20 -16.59
CA THR A 95 5.20 -8.23 -17.42
C THR A 95 5.21 -7.26 -18.59
N ASP A 96 4.04 -6.83 -19.08
CA ASP A 96 3.94 -6.08 -20.34
C ASP A 96 3.66 -4.58 -20.17
N TYR A 97 3.59 -4.08 -18.93
CA TYR A 97 3.11 -2.75 -18.65
C TYR A 97 3.92 -2.02 -17.58
N GLU A 98 3.73 -0.70 -17.51
CA GLU A 98 4.26 0.10 -16.41
C GLU A 98 3.37 -0.03 -15.17
N VAL A 99 3.98 -0.33 -14.03
CA VAL A 99 3.34 -0.44 -12.72
C VAL A 99 3.34 0.91 -12.03
N SER A 100 2.16 1.33 -11.58
CA SER A 100 1.99 2.46 -10.69
C SER A 100 1.98 2.00 -9.23
N ILE A 101 2.69 2.73 -8.38
CA ILE A 101 2.73 2.50 -6.94
C ILE A 101 1.88 3.57 -6.27
N ARG A 102 0.82 3.15 -5.58
CA ARG A 102 -0.11 4.01 -4.86
C ARG A 102 0.21 4.01 -3.37
N HIS A 103 0.74 5.12 -2.89
CA HIS A 103 1.02 5.36 -1.48
C HIS A 103 -0.24 5.92 -0.86
N VAL A 104 -0.92 5.12 -0.05
CA VAL A 104 -2.11 5.57 0.66
C VAL A 104 -1.68 6.09 2.02
N LYS A 105 -2.01 7.33 2.34
CA LYS A 105 -1.83 7.86 3.68
C LYS A 105 -2.95 7.38 4.61
N PRO A 106 -2.73 7.36 5.94
CA PRO A 106 -3.75 6.95 6.89
C PRO A 106 -5.03 7.80 6.85
N ASP A 107 -4.94 9.04 6.38
CA ASP A 107 -6.08 9.96 6.19
C ASP A 107 -6.89 9.67 4.91
N GLY A 108 -6.44 8.73 4.07
CA GLY A 108 -7.11 8.35 2.82
C GLY A 108 -6.57 9.04 1.58
N SER A 109 -5.71 10.05 1.73
CA SER A 109 -5.05 10.68 0.58
C SER A 109 -4.14 9.67 -0.13
N VAL A 110 -4.06 9.77 -1.46
CA VAL A 110 -3.29 8.84 -2.29
C VAL A 110 -2.26 9.62 -3.09
N ILE A 111 -1.00 9.25 -2.90
CA ILE A 111 0.13 9.77 -3.67
C ILE A 111 0.52 8.68 -4.67
N SER A 112 0.35 8.95 -5.95
CA SER A 112 0.79 8.05 -7.02
C SER A 112 2.22 8.39 -7.41
N LEU A 113 3.12 7.42 -7.27
CA LEU A 113 4.44 7.52 -7.85
C LEU A 113 4.38 7.43 -9.36
N SER A 114 5.43 7.97 -10.02
CA SER A 114 5.65 7.72 -11.44
C SER A 114 5.61 6.23 -11.74
N SER A 115 4.96 5.86 -12.83
CA SER A 115 4.91 4.47 -13.26
C SER A 115 6.32 3.98 -13.63
N GLY A 116 6.55 2.66 -13.51
CA GLY A 116 7.84 2.05 -13.81
C GLY A 116 7.72 0.68 -14.43
N LYS A 117 8.77 0.26 -15.14
CA LYS A 117 8.79 -1.05 -15.79
C LYS A 117 9.17 -2.14 -14.80
N VAL A 118 8.39 -3.22 -14.76
CA VAL A 118 8.75 -4.43 -14.01
C VAL A 118 9.95 -5.09 -14.69
N ARG A 119 11.05 -5.24 -13.94
CA ARG A 119 12.29 -5.86 -14.41
C ARG A 119 12.38 -7.33 -14.03
N ASN A 120 11.85 -7.68 -12.88
CA ASN A 120 11.89 -9.04 -12.36
C ASN A 120 10.67 -9.30 -11.48
N VAL A 121 10.19 -10.55 -11.51
CA VAL A 121 9.11 -11.06 -10.66
C VAL A 121 9.61 -12.35 -10.04
N ILE A 122 9.65 -12.39 -8.72
CA ILE A 122 10.11 -13.54 -7.92
C ILE A 122 8.90 -14.04 -7.14
N ASP A 123 8.66 -15.34 -7.20
CA ASP A 123 7.64 -16.02 -6.40
C ASP A 123 8.34 -17.01 -5.46
N ASP A 124 8.70 -16.53 -4.28
CA ASP A 124 9.32 -17.34 -3.23
C ASP A 124 8.71 -16.95 -1.88
N SER A 125 7.77 -17.76 -1.38
CA SER A 125 6.92 -17.50 -0.20
C SER A 125 5.96 -16.29 -0.27
N GLY A 126 6.02 -15.51 -1.35
CA GLY A 126 5.23 -14.31 -1.61
C GLY A 126 5.64 -13.72 -2.97
N LEU A 127 4.78 -12.91 -3.60
CA LEU A 127 5.17 -12.24 -4.84
C LEU A 127 6.07 -11.04 -4.51
N CYS A 128 7.25 -10.99 -5.14
CA CYS A 128 8.19 -9.89 -5.06
C CYS A 128 8.47 -9.34 -6.46
N ILE A 129 8.37 -8.02 -6.63
CA ILE A 129 8.63 -7.37 -7.92
C ILE A 129 9.67 -6.25 -7.78
N ASN A 130 10.51 -6.15 -8.81
CA ASN A 130 11.47 -5.07 -8.97
C ASN A 130 11.00 -4.13 -10.07
N ILE A 131 10.72 -2.88 -9.70
CA ILE A 131 10.20 -1.84 -10.59
C ILE A 131 11.30 -0.81 -10.84
N GLU A 132 11.66 -0.59 -12.10
CA GLU A 132 12.59 0.47 -12.50
C GLU A 132 11.83 1.71 -12.97
N ARG A 133 12.13 2.86 -12.36
CA ARG A 133 11.57 4.17 -12.71
C ARG A 133 12.66 5.13 -13.11
N GLY A 134 12.42 5.93 -14.16
CA GLY A 134 13.25 7.08 -14.48
C GLY A 134 12.96 8.25 -13.54
N ILE A 135 14.00 8.94 -13.08
CA ILE A 135 13.85 10.16 -12.28
C ILE A 135 13.92 11.37 -13.21
N VAL A 136 12.80 12.11 -13.28
CA VAL A 136 12.65 13.26 -14.19
C VAL A 136 12.76 14.60 -13.43
N GLY A 137 12.53 14.58 -12.10
CA GLY A 137 12.51 15.79 -11.27
C GLY A 137 13.90 16.31 -10.88
N LYS A 138 14.00 17.63 -10.71
CA LYS A 138 15.17 18.31 -10.11
C LYS A 138 14.97 18.41 -8.59
N GLY A 139 16.05 18.70 -7.85
CA GLY A 139 16.02 18.86 -6.38
C GLY A 139 16.90 17.83 -5.69
N SER A 140 16.58 17.49 -4.44
CA SER A 140 17.25 16.42 -3.71
C SER A 140 16.29 15.27 -3.43
N TYR A 141 16.81 14.08 -3.17
CA TYR A 141 16.04 13.00 -2.56
C TYR A 141 15.78 13.36 -1.10
N ASP A 142 14.51 13.38 -0.71
CA ASP A 142 14.06 13.78 0.63
C ASP A 142 14.64 12.84 1.69
N GLY A 143 15.01 13.39 2.84
CA GLY A 143 15.76 12.71 3.89
C GLY A 143 17.23 12.44 3.55
N LEU A 144 17.56 12.04 2.32
CA LEU A 144 18.92 11.68 1.89
C LEU A 144 19.84 12.90 1.67
N GLY A 145 19.28 14.04 1.26
CA GLY A 145 20.07 15.25 0.98
C GLY A 145 21.01 15.10 -0.22
N ILE A 146 20.68 14.19 -1.14
CA ILE A 146 21.48 13.87 -2.33
C ILE A 146 20.80 14.50 -3.55
N PRO A 147 21.52 15.21 -4.42
CA PRO A 147 20.94 15.83 -5.60
C PRO A 147 20.40 14.78 -6.58
N LYS A 148 19.21 15.05 -7.11
CA LYS A 148 18.61 14.34 -8.24
C LYS A 148 19.29 14.82 -9.52
N GLU A 149 19.77 13.87 -10.32
CA GLU A 149 20.44 14.16 -11.59
C GLU A 149 19.67 13.56 -12.76
N VAL A 150 19.79 14.19 -13.93
CA VAL A 150 19.14 13.68 -15.15
C VAL A 150 19.71 12.31 -15.50
N GLY A 151 18.84 11.34 -15.71
CA GLY A 151 19.23 9.96 -15.99
C GLY A 151 19.37 9.09 -14.75
N ASP A 152 19.20 9.65 -13.54
CA ASP A 152 19.03 8.85 -12.33
C ASP A 152 17.86 7.86 -12.48
N LYS A 153 17.98 6.74 -11.79
CA LYS A 153 16.96 5.68 -11.75
C LYS A 153 16.58 5.36 -10.31
N ALA A 154 15.32 4.98 -10.11
CA ALA A 154 14.89 4.35 -8.87
C ALA A 154 14.56 2.88 -9.16
N LEU A 155 15.27 1.97 -8.49
CA LEU A 155 14.89 0.56 -8.41
C LEU A 155 14.07 0.36 -7.14
N THR A 156 12.79 0.05 -7.30
CA THR A 156 11.86 -0.18 -6.19
C THR A 156 11.57 -1.67 -6.05
N GLU A 157 11.85 -2.22 -4.88
CA GLU A 157 11.53 -3.61 -4.53
C GLU A 157 10.27 -3.63 -3.66
N VAL A 158 9.25 -4.35 -4.12
CA VAL A 158 7.97 -4.53 -3.43
C VAL A 158 7.75 -6.01 -3.24
N CYS A 159 7.46 -6.44 -2.01
CA CYS A 159 7.20 -7.84 -1.69
C CYS A 159 5.93 -7.98 -0.87
N GLU A 160 5.03 -8.88 -1.25
CA GLU A 160 3.88 -9.26 -0.43
C GLU A 160 4.32 -9.73 0.96
N GLY A 161 3.49 -9.46 1.97
CA GLY A 161 3.75 -9.84 3.37
C GLY A 161 4.84 -9.01 4.07
N ARG A 162 5.67 -8.27 3.33
CA ARG A 162 6.73 -7.43 3.89
C ARG A 162 6.19 -6.07 4.34
N TRP A 163 6.55 -5.64 5.54
CA TRP A 163 6.13 -4.37 6.14
C TRP A 163 6.98 -3.16 5.71
N TRP A 164 7.67 -3.28 4.59
CA TRP A 164 8.47 -2.19 4.02
C TRP A 164 8.63 -2.33 2.51
N VAL A 165 8.80 -1.18 1.85
CA VAL A 165 9.15 -1.06 0.43
C VAL A 165 10.51 -0.38 0.32
N VAL A 166 11.37 -0.92 -0.53
CA VAL A 166 12.75 -0.43 -0.68
C VAL A 166 12.86 0.35 -1.99
N HIS A 167 13.30 1.61 -1.91
CA HIS A 167 13.67 2.43 -3.05
C HIS A 167 15.18 2.63 -3.06
N ARG A 168 15.86 2.07 -4.06
CA ARG A 168 17.29 2.27 -4.30
C ARG A 168 17.48 3.27 -5.42
N TYR A 169 18.12 4.39 -5.12
CA TYR A 169 18.43 5.42 -6.11
C TYR A 169 19.80 5.16 -6.72
N LEU A 170 19.84 5.14 -8.04
CA LEU A 170 21.04 4.95 -8.85
C LEU A 170 21.31 6.19 -9.68
N SER A 171 22.58 6.53 -9.84
CA SER A 171 23.02 7.49 -10.84
C SER A 171 22.82 6.95 -12.26
N SER A 172 22.98 7.83 -13.26
CA SER A 172 22.92 7.46 -14.68
C SER A 172 23.98 6.43 -15.09
N ASP A 173 25.12 6.37 -14.39
CA ASP A 173 26.18 5.37 -14.56
C ASP A 173 26.01 4.11 -13.69
N GLY A 174 24.90 4.01 -12.94
CA GLY A 174 24.51 2.82 -12.18
C GLY A 174 25.08 2.71 -10.76
N ARG A 175 25.76 3.74 -10.24
CA ARG A 175 26.24 3.76 -8.84
C ARG A 175 25.07 3.98 -7.89
N VAL A 176 25.09 3.28 -6.76
CA VAL A 176 24.12 3.51 -5.69
C VAL A 176 24.38 4.87 -5.07
N LYS A 177 23.36 5.73 -5.09
CA LYS A 177 23.37 7.04 -4.42
C LYS A 177 22.85 6.91 -2.99
N GLY A 178 21.85 6.06 -2.78
CA GLY A 178 21.28 5.81 -1.45
C GLY A 178 20.06 4.91 -1.51
N MET A 179 19.57 4.53 -0.34
CA MET A 179 18.33 3.79 -0.19
C MET A 179 17.36 4.55 0.71
N TYR A 180 16.09 4.50 0.34
CA TYR A 180 14.97 4.98 1.14
C TYR A 180 14.03 3.79 1.32
N ILE A 181 13.76 3.45 2.57
CA ILE A 181 12.96 2.29 2.95
C ILE A 181 11.71 2.82 3.64
N ASN A 182 10.58 2.74 2.95
CA ASN A 182 9.29 3.12 3.50
C ASN A 182 8.76 1.99 4.37
N ILE A 183 8.35 2.29 5.60
CA ILE A 183 7.71 1.31 6.48
C ILE A 183 6.20 1.49 6.33
N ASN A 184 5.56 0.44 5.85
CA ASN A 184 4.18 0.46 5.39
C ASN A 184 3.46 -0.83 5.78
N THR A 185 2.13 -0.82 5.71
CA THR A 185 1.37 -2.08 5.75
C THR A 185 1.77 -2.96 4.57
N PRO A 186 1.73 -4.30 4.68
CA PRO A 186 2.18 -5.18 3.60
C PRO A 186 1.55 -4.84 2.24
N PRO A 187 2.37 -4.64 1.20
CA PRO A 187 1.87 -4.16 -0.07
C PRO A 187 1.04 -5.22 -0.78
N GLU A 188 -0.05 -4.76 -1.39
CA GLU A 188 -0.88 -5.52 -2.31
C GLU A 188 -0.31 -5.37 -3.71
N ILE A 189 0.21 -6.46 -4.28
CA ILE A 189 0.56 -6.53 -5.70
C ILE A 189 -0.67 -7.08 -6.41
N ILE A 190 -1.31 -6.23 -7.20
CA ILE A 190 -2.62 -6.53 -7.77
C ILE A 190 -2.60 -6.37 -9.30
N PRO A 191 -3.53 -7.04 -10.01
CA PRO A 191 -3.58 -7.00 -11.47
C PRO A 191 -3.70 -5.59 -12.04
N TYR A 192 -3.45 -5.47 -13.35
CA TYR A 192 -3.55 -4.20 -14.08
C TYR A 192 -2.56 -3.14 -13.57
N ASN A 193 -1.39 -3.60 -13.13
CA ASN A 193 -0.22 -2.76 -12.89
C ASN A 193 -0.35 -1.79 -11.72
N ASN A 194 -0.93 -2.27 -10.62
CA ASN A 194 -1.05 -1.48 -9.40
C ASN A 194 -0.36 -2.18 -8.23
N VAL A 195 0.42 -1.40 -7.51
CA VAL A 195 0.85 -1.74 -6.15
C VAL A 195 0.17 -0.76 -5.21
N LYS A 196 -0.38 -1.27 -4.10
CA LYS A 196 -1.02 -0.44 -3.08
C LYS A 196 -0.55 -0.83 -1.69
N TYR A 197 -0.30 0.17 -0.86
CA TYR A 197 -0.07 -0.02 0.57
C TYR A 197 -0.48 1.25 1.34
N VAL A 198 -0.66 1.10 2.65
CA VAL A 198 -0.82 2.22 3.57
C VAL A 198 0.55 2.58 4.13
N ASP A 199 1.02 3.78 3.83
CA ASP A 199 2.22 4.38 4.39
C ASP A 199 1.98 4.74 5.86
N LEU A 200 2.89 4.34 6.74
CA LEU A 200 2.77 4.58 8.18
C LEU A 200 3.51 5.84 8.63
N GLY A 201 4.10 6.61 7.70
CA GLY A 201 4.75 7.88 8.02
C GLY A 201 6.04 7.69 8.81
N ILE A 202 6.79 6.63 8.51
CA ILE A 202 8.11 6.37 9.10
C ILE A 202 9.00 5.72 8.06
N ASP A 203 10.18 6.31 7.85
CA ASP A 203 11.10 5.88 6.83
C ASP A 203 12.51 5.69 7.38
N LEU A 204 13.24 4.76 6.79
CA LEU A 204 14.64 4.54 7.05
C LEU A 204 15.46 4.90 5.81
N ILE A 205 16.39 5.83 5.96
CA ILE A 205 17.33 6.17 4.89
C ILE A 205 18.70 5.55 5.15
N LEU A 206 19.37 5.16 4.07
CA LEU A 206 20.73 4.64 4.07
C LEU A 206 21.59 5.38 3.04
N LYS A 207 22.71 5.93 3.50
CA LYS A 207 23.72 6.59 2.67
C LYS A 207 25.07 5.91 2.92
N ASP A 208 25.83 5.61 1.86
CA ASP A 208 27.25 5.20 1.66
C ASP A 208 28.16 4.69 2.81
N SER A 209 27.70 4.55 4.04
CA SER A 209 28.46 4.17 5.24
C SER A 209 27.66 3.25 6.19
N ARG A 210 26.59 2.61 5.70
CA ARG A 210 25.65 1.80 6.52
C ARG A 210 25.04 2.56 7.73
N VAL A 211 25.18 3.88 7.76
CA VAL A 211 24.53 4.72 8.77
C VAL A 211 23.08 4.88 8.36
N CYS A 212 22.20 4.24 9.12
CA CYS A 212 20.78 4.38 8.95
C CYS A 212 20.26 5.57 9.76
N LYS A 213 19.34 6.32 9.17
CA LYS A 213 18.64 7.40 9.88
C LYS A 213 17.14 7.21 9.72
N LEU A 214 16.40 7.32 10.82
CA LEU A 214 14.95 7.43 10.77
C LEU A 214 14.57 8.86 10.39
N VAL A 215 13.67 8.98 9.42
CA VAL A 215 13.10 10.25 8.97
C VAL A 215 11.57 10.18 9.01
N ASP A 216 10.93 11.35 8.92
CA ASP A 216 9.47 11.53 8.87
C ASP A 216 8.67 10.98 10.07
N ILE A 217 9.35 10.63 11.16
CA ILE A 217 8.79 10.04 12.39
C ILE A 217 7.64 10.83 13.04
N GLU A 218 7.49 12.13 12.76
CA GLU A 218 6.45 12.94 13.39
C GLU A 218 5.05 12.57 12.90
N GLU A 219 4.90 12.17 11.63
CA GLU A 219 3.63 11.66 11.10
C GLU A 219 3.24 10.37 11.83
N PHE A 220 4.16 9.40 11.94
CA PHE A 220 3.93 8.19 12.72
C PHE A 220 3.61 8.47 14.20
N ARG A 221 4.33 9.39 14.84
CA ARG A 221 4.07 9.77 16.25
C ARG A 221 2.67 10.31 16.44
N GLU A 222 2.17 11.11 15.49
CA GLU A 222 0.80 11.61 15.56
C GLU A 222 -0.21 10.47 15.50
N LEU A 223 -0.02 9.51 14.59
CA LEU A 223 -0.88 8.31 14.51
C LEU A 223 -0.91 7.51 15.82
N VAL A 224 0.21 7.47 16.55
CA VAL A 224 0.27 6.85 17.89
C VAL A 224 -0.47 7.69 18.93
N ARG A 225 -0.24 9.01 18.97
CA ARG A 225 -0.86 9.92 19.95
C ARG A 225 -2.38 10.00 19.79
N SER A 226 -2.86 10.00 18.56
CA SER A 226 -4.28 10.01 18.23
C SER A 226 -4.97 8.65 18.41
N ASN A 227 -4.21 7.61 18.79
CA ASN A 227 -4.68 6.23 18.91
C ASN A 227 -5.32 5.71 17.60
N SER A 228 -4.78 6.16 16.46
CA SER A 228 -5.24 5.78 15.12
C SER A 228 -4.65 4.45 14.64
N LEU A 229 -3.67 3.90 15.37
CA LEU A 229 -3.08 2.58 15.10
C LEU A 229 -3.46 1.58 16.19
N ARG A 230 -3.80 0.36 15.76
CA ARG A 230 -4.00 -0.77 16.68
C ARG A 230 -2.64 -1.28 17.20
N TYR A 231 -2.63 -1.86 18.40
CA TYR A 231 -1.41 -2.33 19.05
C TYR A 231 -0.60 -3.36 18.26
N ASP A 232 -1.26 -4.23 17.50
CA ASP A 232 -0.58 -5.20 16.65
C ASP A 232 0.16 -4.55 15.48
N VAL A 233 -0.40 -3.50 14.87
CA VAL A 233 0.31 -2.69 13.85
C VAL A 233 1.57 -2.07 14.45
N LEU A 234 1.47 -1.51 15.66
CA LEU A 234 2.63 -0.96 16.37
C LEU A 234 3.71 -2.04 16.61
N ILE A 235 3.30 -3.23 17.03
CA ILE A 235 4.22 -4.36 17.24
C ILE A 235 4.94 -4.73 15.94
N GLU A 236 4.22 -4.82 14.82
CA GLU A 236 4.83 -5.16 13.52
C GLU A 236 5.77 -4.08 13.01
N VAL A 237 5.45 -2.78 13.23
CA VAL A 237 6.37 -1.68 12.93
C VAL A 237 7.66 -1.79 13.76
N LEU A 238 7.56 -2.04 15.06
CA LEU A 238 8.73 -2.17 15.93
C LEU A 238 9.61 -3.38 15.56
N LYS A 239 8.99 -4.54 15.25
CA LYS A 239 9.71 -5.71 14.75
C LYS A 239 10.41 -5.42 13.42
N THR A 240 9.72 -4.72 12.52
CA THR A 240 10.24 -4.33 11.21
C THR A 240 11.46 -3.42 11.35
N LEU A 241 11.34 -2.38 12.16
CA LEU A 241 12.44 -1.48 12.50
C LEU A 241 13.62 -2.24 13.07
N ASN A 242 13.40 -3.09 14.06
CA ASN A 242 14.48 -3.89 14.66
C ASN A 242 15.17 -4.77 13.62
N THR A 243 14.40 -5.42 12.74
CA THR A 243 14.92 -6.26 11.66
C THR A 243 15.76 -5.46 10.67
N LEU A 244 15.26 -4.30 10.22
CA LEU A 244 15.98 -3.42 9.29
C LEU A 244 17.25 -2.85 9.92
N LEU A 245 17.15 -2.40 11.18
CA LEU A 245 18.29 -1.82 11.89
C LEU A 245 19.40 -2.84 12.14
N THR A 246 19.05 -4.08 12.49
CA THR A 246 20.04 -5.14 12.75
C THR A 246 20.65 -5.73 11.48
N SER A 247 19.90 -5.76 10.38
CA SER A 247 20.38 -6.35 9.11
C SER A 247 21.13 -5.37 8.22
N LEU A 248 20.74 -4.08 8.22
CA LEU A 248 21.28 -3.09 7.27
C LEU A 248 22.26 -2.10 7.90
N CYS A 249 22.14 -1.84 9.20
CA CYS A 249 22.89 -0.79 9.85
C CYS A 249 24.05 -1.40 10.65
N THR A 250 25.24 -0.83 10.51
CA THR A 250 26.36 -1.16 11.40
C THR A 250 26.19 -0.40 12.71
N SER A 251 26.38 -1.10 13.83
CA SER A 251 26.56 -0.47 15.14
C SER A 251 27.96 0.14 15.22
N GLU A 252 28.21 1.21 14.49
CA GLU A 252 29.39 2.06 14.69
C GLU A 252 28.92 3.51 14.89
N GLY A 253 28.98 3.92 16.16
CA GLY A 253 29.04 5.31 16.58
C GLY A 253 30.47 5.80 16.65
#